data_AF-A0A539CWY4-F1
#
_entry.id   AF-A0A539CWY4-F1
#
_cell.length_a   1.000
_cell.length_b   1.000
_cell.length_c   1.000
_cell.angle_alpha   90.00
_cell.angle_beta   90.00
_cell.angle_gamma   90.00
#
_symmetry.space_group_name_H-M   'P 1'
#
loop_
_entity.id
_entity.type
_entity.pdbx_description
1 polymer ?
#
loop_
_entity_poly.entity_id
_entity_poly.type
_entity_poly.pdbx_seq_one_letter_code
_entity_poly.pdbx_strand_id
1 'polypeptide(L)'
;MSGPGFLVMIPRMKKIAPMVRVSCVIASLFAITPRVAHEQDAVCRAPARIDTGAAGAEPAPLVRVRNYRPIFQQCQNALNQTRLAIRRMSVDAENLLLMVDPSTLETSLEHERCWMCADTDDDTQKETRLIGAVQMFSQPAANDATTQSAAFNAGLSHSIKDGSFITGDLCPSRKPLDRDLLEVLKTIGSRTPVALAISGLWLTRHGADFQWLREQARSGALEITWVNHSYHHPYVPGRPLANNFLLTPGFDIQSEILDTERLLIANGETPSIFFRFPGLVSDAALMQAVRRDHLVVLGADGWLVFAPPLRPGAILLIHPNGNEHPGLRLFVKLLDKGRLPRPFRRINDAP
;
A
#
# COMPACT_ATOMS: atom_id res chain seq x y z
N MET A 1 16.49 -81.04 17.35
CA MET A 1 15.09 -81.10 17.81
C MET A 1 14.25 -81.70 16.70
N SER A 2 13.52 -82.75 17.07
CA SER A 2 12.46 -83.47 16.36
C SER A 2 11.54 -82.53 15.56
N GLY A 3 10.94 -82.86 14.42
CA GLY A 3 10.85 -84.08 13.62
C GLY A 3 10.13 -83.75 12.29
N PRO A 4 9.95 -84.72 11.38
CA PRO A 4 9.46 -84.52 10.00
C PRO A 4 7.97 -84.89 9.84
N GLY A 5 7.37 -84.53 8.69
CA GLY A 5 6.39 -85.41 8.04
C GLY A 5 5.10 -84.81 7.44
N PHE A 6 4.98 -85.03 6.12
CA PHE A 6 3.80 -85.54 5.38
C PHE A 6 2.71 -84.63 4.74
N LEU A 7 2.83 -84.60 3.40
CA LEU A 7 1.84 -84.66 2.30
C LEU A 7 0.34 -84.96 2.60
N VAL A 8 -0.49 -84.13 1.92
CA VAL A 8 -1.63 -84.44 1.00
C VAL A 8 -2.90 -85.14 1.54
N MET A 9 -4.03 -84.44 1.43
CA MET A 9 -5.20 -84.90 0.64
C MET A 9 -6.17 -83.74 0.30
N ILE A 10 -6.57 -83.71 -0.97
CA ILE A 10 -7.68 -82.93 -1.54
C ILE A 10 -8.98 -83.75 -1.37
N PRO A 11 -10.14 -83.10 -1.13
CA PRO A 11 -11.28 -83.43 -1.99
C PRO A 11 -12.11 -82.22 -2.46
N ARG A 12 -12.35 -82.23 -3.77
CA ARG A 12 -13.53 -81.84 -4.57
C ARG A 12 -14.55 -80.84 -4.01
N MET A 13 -14.60 -79.70 -4.72
CA MET A 13 -15.76 -79.11 -5.43
C MET A 13 -17.17 -79.23 -4.81
N LYS A 14 -17.73 -78.07 -4.44
CA LYS A 14 -19.12 -77.73 -4.79
C LYS A 14 -19.18 -76.38 -5.48
N LYS A 15 -19.77 -76.40 -6.69
CA LYS A 15 -20.10 -75.24 -7.52
C LYS A 15 -21.18 -74.40 -6.85
N ILE A 16 -20.94 -73.11 -6.66
CA ILE A 16 -22.00 -72.08 -6.68
C ILE A 16 -21.40 -70.83 -7.33
N ALA A 17 -21.97 -70.44 -8.46
CA ALA A 17 -21.87 -69.11 -9.07
C ALA A 17 -23.26 -68.78 -9.63
N PRO A 18 -23.61 -67.52 -9.92
CA PRO A 18 -22.94 -66.25 -9.57
C PRO A 18 -23.91 -65.27 -8.89
N MET A 19 -23.38 -64.29 -8.14
CA MET A 19 -24.09 -63.02 -7.96
C MET A 19 -23.13 -61.89 -8.25
N VAL A 20 -23.14 -61.48 -9.52
CA VAL A 20 -22.47 -60.29 -10.01
C VAL A 20 -23.15 -59.09 -9.36
N ARG A 21 -22.48 -58.47 -8.38
CA ARG A 21 -22.76 -57.08 -8.02
C ARG A 21 -21.72 -56.22 -8.76
N VAL A 22 -22.14 -55.68 -9.89
CA VAL A 22 -21.50 -54.52 -10.50
C VAL A 22 -21.72 -53.36 -9.54
N SER A 23 -20.73 -53.03 -8.72
CA SER A 23 -20.66 -51.72 -8.09
C SER A 23 -20.15 -50.76 -9.13
N CYS A 24 -21.07 -50.04 -9.78
CA CYS A 24 -20.77 -48.80 -10.48
C CYS A 24 -20.18 -47.82 -9.46
N VAL A 25 -18.86 -47.66 -9.46
CA VAL A 25 -18.26 -46.41 -8.99
C VAL A 25 -18.62 -45.38 -10.05
N ILE A 26 -19.65 -44.58 -9.78
CA ILE A 26 -19.90 -43.36 -10.53
C ILE A 26 -18.71 -42.44 -10.23
N ALA A 27 -17.74 -42.41 -11.14
CA ALA A 27 -16.82 -41.29 -11.25
C ALA A 27 -17.67 -40.09 -11.67
N SER A 28 -18.13 -39.33 -10.68
CA SER A 28 -18.70 -38.00 -10.91
C SER A 28 -17.59 -37.11 -11.44
N LEU A 29 -17.31 -37.18 -12.74
CA LEU A 29 -16.69 -36.09 -13.45
C LEU A 29 -17.65 -34.91 -13.33
N PHE A 30 -17.37 -34.02 -12.38
CA PHE A 30 -17.90 -32.67 -12.46
C PHE A 30 -17.37 -32.06 -13.76
N ALA A 31 -18.19 -32.11 -14.80
CA ALA A 31 -18.01 -31.27 -15.97
C ALA A 31 -18.11 -29.83 -15.46
N ILE A 32 -16.96 -29.20 -15.21
CA ILE A 32 -16.88 -27.76 -14.99
C ILE A 32 -17.41 -27.16 -16.29
N THR A 33 -18.64 -26.64 -16.23
CA THR A 33 -19.27 -26.02 -17.39
C THR A 33 -18.36 -24.90 -17.89
N PRO A 34 -18.12 -24.76 -19.20
CA PRO A 34 -17.18 -23.79 -19.77
C PRO A 34 -17.48 -22.33 -19.38
N ARG A 35 -18.70 -22.05 -18.91
CA ARG A 35 -19.12 -20.76 -18.39
C ARG A 35 -18.40 -20.34 -17.10
N VAL A 36 -18.13 -21.28 -16.18
CA VAL A 36 -17.45 -20.98 -14.90
C VAL A 36 -15.96 -20.71 -15.12
N ALA A 37 -15.32 -21.44 -16.04
CA ALA A 37 -13.93 -21.19 -16.42
C ALA A 37 -13.76 -19.81 -17.09
N HIS A 38 -14.69 -19.42 -17.97
CA HIS A 38 -14.66 -18.10 -18.61
C HIS A 38 -14.88 -16.94 -17.63
N GLU A 39 -15.69 -17.13 -16.60
CA GLU A 39 -16.00 -16.08 -15.60
C GLU A 39 -14.85 -15.93 -14.59
N GLN A 40 -14.17 -17.03 -14.21
CA GLN A 40 -12.93 -16.99 -13.43
C GLN A 40 -11.80 -16.29 -14.19
N ASP A 41 -11.64 -16.59 -15.48
CA ASP A 41 -10.64 -15.95 -16.35
C ASP A 41 -10.86 -14.44 -16.51
N ALA A 42 -12.10 -13.97 -16.46
CA ALA A 42 -12.40 -12.54 -16.56
C ALA A 42 -12.00 -11.77 -15.30
N VAL A 43 -12.25 -12.34 -14.11
CA VAL A 43 -11.92 -11.69 -12.83
C VAL A 43 -10.41 -11.60 -12.61
N CYS A 44 -9.64 -12.60 -13.04
CA CYS A 44 -8.19 -12.62 -12.84
C CYS A 44 -7.38 -11.78 -13.84
N ARG A 45 -8.05 -11.03 -14.73
CA ARG A 45 -7.37 -10.18 -15.74
C ARG A 45 -7.17 -8.73 -15.31
N ALA A 46 -7.83 -8.29 -14.25
CA ALA A 46 -7.76 -6.92 -13.80
C ALA A 46 -7.63 -6.85 -12.27
N PRO A 47 -6.97 -5.81 -11.74
CA PRO A 47 -6.96 -5.54 -10.30
C PRO A 47 -8.38 -5.43 -9.76
N ALA A 48 -8.57 -5.91 -8.53
CA ALA A 48 -9.82 -5.78 -7.80
C ALA A 48 -10.18 -4.30 -7.61
N ARG A 49 -11.45 -3.97 -7.78
CA ARG A 49 -12.01 -2.64 -7.50
C ARG A 49 -13.03 -2.75 -6.39
N ILE A 50 -12.85 -1.94 -5.35
CA ILE A 50 -13.80 -1.87 -4.25
C ILE A 50 -14.86 -0.83 -4.59
N ASP A 51 -16.09 -1.29 -4.83
CA ASP A 51 -17.23 -0.40 -5.06
C ASP A 51 -17.61 0.30 -3.76
N THR A 52 -17.57 1.62 -3.71
CA THR A 52 -17.97 2.37 -2.50
C THR A 52 -19.48 2.65 -2.43
N GLY A 53 -20.27 2.18 -3.39
CA GLY A 53 -21.66 2.59 -3.55
C GLY A 53 -21.79 4.05 -4.00
N ALA A 54 -23.02 4.58 -3.99
CA ALA A 54 -23.29 5.98 -4.30
C ALA A 54 -22.48 6.91 -3.35
N ALA A 55 -21.91 7.98 -3.91
CA ALA A 55 -21.01 8.91 -3.23
C ALA A 55 -21.66 9.56 -1.99
N GLY A 56 -21.54 8.90 -0.85
CA GLY A 56 -21.86 9.47 0.45
C GLY A 56 -20.74 10.41 0.92
N ALA A 57 -21.11 11.46 1.64
CA ALA A 57 -20.15 12.35 2.30
C ALA A 57 -19.41 11.67 3.46
N GLU A 58 -19.93 10.55 3.97
CA GLU A 58 -19.36 9.79 5.07
C GLU A 58 -18.43 8.67 4.56
N PRO A 59 -17.20 8.58 5.09
CA PRO A 59 -16.29 7.49 4.76
C PRO A 59 -16.82 6.12 5.20
N ALA A 60 -16.52 5.10 4.39
CA ALA A 60 -16.78 3.71 4.75
C ALA A 60 -16.01 3.31 6.02
N PRO A 61 -16.63 2.52 6.91
CA PRO A 61 -16.02 2.15 8.19
C PRO A 61 -14.90 1.11 8.02
N LEU A 62 -13.90 1.16 8.91
CA LEU A 62 -12.77 0.21 8.95
C LEU A 62 -13.20 -1.25 9.00
N VAL A 63 -14.35 -1.56 9.61
CA VAL A 63 -14.89 -2.92 9.75
C VAL A 63 -15.16 -3.60 8.40
N ARG A 64 -15.29 -2.82 7.32
CA ARG A 64 -15.43 -3.32 5.96
C ARG A 64 -14.21 -4.13 5.51
N VAL A 65 -13.01 -3.69 5.91
CA VAL A 65 -11.75 -4.37 5.63
C VAL A 65 -11.35 -5.20 6.86
N ARG A 66 -11.45 -6.52 6.73
CA ARG A 66 -11.23 -7.48 7.82
C ARG A 66 -9.94 -8.25 7.60
N ASN A 67 -9.42 -8.84 8.68
CA ASN A 67 -8.22 -9.70 8.66
C ASN A 67 -7.00 -9.04 8.00
N TYR A 68 -6.95 -7.71 7.99
CA TYR A 68 -5.90 -6.93 7.36
C TYR A 68 -4.60 -7.08 8.15
N ARG A 69 -3.58 -7.68 7.53
CA ARG A 69 -2.30 -7.95 8.20
C ARG A 69 -1.12 -7.90 7.23
N PRO A 70 0.08 -7.56 7.71
CA PRO A 70 1.31 -7.69 6.94
C PRO A 70 1.58 -9.16 6.60
N ILE A 71 2.08 -9.36 5.38
CA ILE A 71 2.65 -10.61 4.87
C ILE A 71 3.83 -10.23 3.98
N PHE A 72 4.70 -11.18 3.64
CA PHE A 72 5.66 -10.97 2.57
C PHE A 72 5.79 -12.24 1.73
N GLN A 73 5.15 -12.21 0.56
CA GLN A 73 5.05 -13.37 -0.32
C GLN A 73 5.40 -12.99 -1.76
N GLN A 74 6.16 -13.83 -2.44
CA GLN A 74 6.30 -13.76 -3.89
C GLN A 74 5.13 -14.50 -4.52
N CYS A 75 4.46 -13.85 -5.46
CA CYS A 75 3.27 -14.36 -6.10
C CYS A 75 3.40 -14.34 -7.62
N GLN A 76 2.87 -15.38 -8.25
CA GLN A 76 2.80 -15.51 -9.70
C GLN A 76 1.37 -15.83 -10.15
N ASN A 77 0.93 -15.26 -11.26
CA ASN A 77 -0.38 -15.56 -11.86
C ASN A 77 -0.25 -16.44 -13.11
N ALA A 78 -1.38 -16.82 -13.70
CA ALA A 78 -1.43 -17.65 -14.91
C ALA A 78 -0.78 -17.00 -16.16
N LEU A 79 -0.57 -15.68 -16.14
CA LEU A 79 0.13 -14.93 -17.20
C LEU A 79 1.65 -14.83 -16.95
N ASN A 80 2.17 -15.58 -15.96
CA ASN A 80 3.56 -15.53 -15.49
C ASN A 80 4.01 -14.15 -15.00
N GLN A 81 3.08 -13.25 -14.65
CA GLN A 81 3.44 -11.99 -14.00
C GLN A 81 3.85 -12.29 -12.57
N THR A 82 4.94 -11.66 -12.11
CA THR A 82 5.44 -11.77 -10.74
C THR A 82 5.19 -10.47 -9.99
N ARG A 83 4.75 -10.60 -8.73
CA ARG A 83 4.47 -9.50 -7.80
C ARG A 83 4.86 -9.91 -6.40
N LEU A 84 5.01 -8.93 -5.51
CA LEU A 84 5.17 -9.17 -4.07
C LEU A 84 3.87 -8.78 -3.36
N ALA A 85 3.29 -9.69 -2.59
CA ALA A 85 2.17 -9.37 -1.72
C ALA A 85 2.71 -8.90 -0.36
N ILE A 86 2.30 -7.70 0.06
CA ILE A 86 2.73 -7.07 1.31
C ILE A 86 1.64 -7.01 2.38
N ARG A 87 0.38 -7.23 1.98
CA ARG A 87 -0.77 -7.32 2.89
C ARG A 87 -1.75 -8.37 2.40
N ARG A 88 -2.43 -9.02 3.34
CA ARG A 88 -3.57 -9.90 3.08
C ARG A 88 -4.78 -9.38 3.84
N MET A 89 -5.96 -9.48 3.24
CA MET A 89 -7.21 -8.97 3.82
C MET A 89 -8.44 -9.68 3.25
N SER A 90 -9.60 -9.37 3.83
CA SER A 90 -10.90 -9.66 3.23
C SER A 90 -11.75 -8.39 3.14
N VAL A 91 -12.36 -8.12 1.99
CA VAL A 91 -13.27 -7.00 1.75
C VAL A 91 -14.58 -7.55 1.19
N ASP A 92 -15.71 -7.25 1.83
CA ASP A 92 -17.05 -7.72 1.40
C ASP A 92 -17.13 -9.24 1.10
N ALA A 93 -16.41 -10.03 1.92
CA ALA A 93 -16.26 -11.49 1.83
C ALA A 93 -15.34 -12.02 0.71
N GLU A 94 -14.68 -11.14 -0.05
CA GLU A 94 -13.61 -11.52 -0.97
C GLU A 94 -12.24 -11.42 -0.32
N ASN A 95 -11.38 -12.41 -0.53
CA ASN A 95 -9.99 -12.35 -0.08
C ASN A 95 -9.13 -11.64 -1.12
N LEU A 96 -8.41 -10.62 -0.67
CA LEU A 96 -7.59 -9.76 -1.51
C LEU A 96 -6.15 -9.68 -0.96
N LEU A 97 -5.23 -9.36 -1.86
CA LEU A 97 -3.84 -9.04 -1.57
C LEU A 97 -3.56 -7.59 -1.95
N LEU A 98 -2.83 -6.86 -1.11
CA LEU A 98 -2.16 -5.63 -1.55
C LEU A 98 -0.82 -6.05 -2.12
N MET A 99 -0.66 -5.87 -3.42
CA MET A 99 0.51 -6.32 -4.16
C MET A 99 1.28 -5.15 -4.73
N VAL A 100 2.60 -5.29 -4.80
CA VAL A 100 3.51 -4.34 -5.41
C VAL A 100 4.25 -4.99 -6.58
N ASP A 101 4.38 -4.24 -7.67
CA ASP A 101 5.35 -4.55 -8.72
C ASP A 101 6.76 -4.19 -8.21
N PRO A 102 7.66 -5.18 -8.02
CA PRO A 102 8.96 -4.95 -7.39
C PRO A 102 9.90 -4.07 -8.22
N SER A 103 9.57 -3.79 -9.49
CA SER A 103 10.35 -2.94 -10.40
C SER A 103 9.77 -1.54 -10.55
N THR A 104 8.45 -1.41 -10.66
CA THR A 104 7.80 -0.09 -10.83
C THR A 104 7.37 0.56 -9.51
N LEU A 105 7.29 -0.23 -8.43
CA LEU A 105 6.73 0.15 -7.12
C LEU A 105 5.23 0.49 -7.16
N GLU A 106 4.55 0.23 -8.28
CA GLU A 106 3.11 0.40 -8.38
C GLU A 106 2.39 -0.64 -7.54
N THR A 107 1.32 -0.21 -6.88
CA THR A 107 0.51 -1.07 -6.01
C THR A 107 -0.84 -1.36 -6.63
N SER A 108 -1.39 -2.52 -6.30
CA SER A 108 -2.69 -3.00 -6.78
C SER A 108 -3.36 -3.85 -5.71
N LEU A 109 -4.69 -3.80 -5.67
CA LEU A 109 -5.49 -4.78 -4.95
C LEU A 109 -5.80 -5.93 -5.90
N GLU A 110 -5.50 -7.15 -5.51
CA GLU A 110 -5.59 -8.32 -6.36
C GLU A 110 -6.44 -9.41 -5.69
N HIS A 111 -7.27 -10.10 -6.46
CA HIS A 111 -8.03 -11.23 -5.92
C HIS A 111 -7.07 -12.37 -5.59
N GLU A 112 -7.04 -12.81 -4.32
CA GLU A 112 -6.06 -13.79 -3.86
C GLU A 112 -6.11 -15.10 -4.66
N ARG A 113 -7.30 -15.54 -5.06
CA ARG A 113 -7.52 -16.76 -5.87
C ARG A 113 -6.84 -16.75 -7.24
N CYS A 114 -6.41 -15.58 -7.73
CA CYS A 114 -5.77 -15.41 -9.04
C CYS A 114 -4.25 -15.59 -9.00
N TRP A 115 -3.68 -15.79 -7.80
CA TRP A 115 -2.25 -15.79 -7.56
C TRP A 115 -1.83 -17.05 -6.80
N MET A 116 -0.71 -17.63 -7.23
CA MET A 116 0.02 -18.63 -6.47
C MET A 116 1.14 -17.95 -5.71
N CYS A 117 1.08 -17.98 -4.39
CA CYS A 117 2.01 -17.25 -3.52
C CYS A 117 2.83 -18.21 -2.65
N ALA A 118 4.09 -17.86 -2.42
CA ALA A 118 4.97 -18.49 -1.46
C ALA A 118 5.63 -17.42 -0.58
N ASP A 119 5.89 -17.74 0.68
CA ASP A 119 6.63 -16.85 1.59
C ASP A 119 8.01 -16.52 1.01
N THR A 120 8.45 -15.29 1.20
CA THR A 120 9.77 -14.78 0.78
C THR A 120 10.34 -13.87 1.87
N ASP A 121 11.60 -13.49 1.73
CA ASP A 121 12.30 -12.60 2.65
C ASP A 121 13.10 -11.49 1.91
N ASP A 122 13.61 -10.54 2.69
CA ASP A 122 14.42 -9.42 2.19
C ASP A 122 15.64 -9.91 1.39
N ASP A 123 16.27 -11.01 1.82
CA ASP A 123 17.50 -11.54 1.20
C ASP A 123 17.21 -12.13 -0.19
N THR A 124 16.10 -12.85 -0.34
CA THR A 124 15.63 -13.40 -1.60
C THR A 124 15.25 -12.28 -2.59
N GLN A 125 14.67 -11.19 -2.07
CA GLN A 125 14.18 -10.07 -2.88
C GLN A 125 15.17 -8.89 -2.97
N LYS A 126 16.41 -9.03 -2.49
CA LYS A 126 17.38 -7.93 -2.37
C LYS A 126 17.71 -7.19 -3.67
N GLU A 127 17.61 -7.87 -4.81
CA GLU A 127 17.88 -7.30 -6.14
C GLU A 127 16.68 -6.52 -6.70
N THR A 128 15.54 -6.54 -6.00
CA THR A 128 14.36 -5.79 -6.40
C THR A 128 14.52 -4.31 -6.04
N ARG A 129 13.91 -3.44 -6.85
CA ARG A 129 13.89 -2.01 -6.55
C ARG A 129 13.13 -1.72 -5.26
N LEU A 130 12.10 -2.51 -4.93
CA LEU A 130 11.37 -2.40 -3.67
C LEU A 130 12.31 -2.55 -2.47
N ILE A 131 13.03 -3.68 -2.38
CA ILE A 131 13.90 -3.93 -1.23
C ILE A 131 15.07 -2.96 -1.20
N GLY A 132 15.63 -2.60 -2.36
CA GLY A 132 16.63 -1.53 -2.44
C GLY A 132 16.13 -0.21 -1.83
N ALA A 133 14.92 0.22 -2.18
CA ALA A 133 14.31 1.45 -1.66
C ALA A 133 14.00 1.36 -0.15
N VAL A 134 13.39 0.25 0.29
CA VAL A 134 13.09 0.02 1.73
C VAL A 134 14.40 0.04 2.54
N GLN A 135 15.43 -0.66 2.09
CA GLN A 135 16.70 -0.72 2.80
C GLN A 135 17.43 0.62 2.85
N MET A 136 17.46 1.34 1.73
CA MET A 136 18.15 2.63 1.61
C MET A 136 17.50 3.71 2.46
N PHE A 137 16.17 3.77 2.50
CA PHE A 137 15.42 4.86 3.12
C PHE A 137 14.83 4.52 4.49
N SER A 138 15.09 3.32 5.03
CA SER A 138 14.76 2.97 6.41
C SER A 138 15.91 3.16 7.41
N GLN A 139 17.10 3.55 6.96
CA GLN A 139 18.22 3.85 7.84
C GLN A 139 17.94 5.15 8.61
N PRO A 140 18.10 5.18 9.95
CA PRO A 140 18.12 6.44 10.69
C PRO A 140 19.23 7.33 10.12
N ALA A 141 19.01 8.65 10.05
CA ALA A 141 20.10 9.57 9.74
C ALA A 141 21.26 9.30 10.72
N ALA A 142 22.49 9.15 10.21
CA ALA A 142 23.65 8.56 10.89
C ALA A 142 24.18 9.32 12.13
N ASN A 143 23.37 10.16 12.77
CA ASN A 143 23.69 10.84 14.01
C ASN A 143 23.12 10.03 15.19
N ASP A 144 24.00 9.20 15.78
CA ASP A 144 23.86 8.44 17.03
C ASP A 144 22.79 7.34 17.10
N ALA A 145 23.17 6.14 16.64
CA ALA A 145 22.51 4.87 16.97
C ALA A 145 22.49 4.54 18.49
N THR A 146 23.12 5.36 19.33
CA THR A 146 23.20 5.24 20.78
C THR A 146 22.26 6.18 21.52
N THR A 147 21.56 7.09 20.84
CA THR A 147 20.56 7.97 21.46
C THR A 147 19.19 7.74 20.83
N GLN A 148 18.15 7.60 21.66
CA GLN A 148 16.73 7.67 21.25
C GLN A 148 16.37 9.11 20.84
N SER A 149 17.23 9.77 20.05
CA SER A 149 17.01 11.13 19.61
C SER A 149 16.06 11.16 18.43
N ALA A 150 15.18 12.15 18.41
CA ALA A 150 14.27 12.37 17.29
C ALA A 150 15.09 12.71 16.04
N ALA A 151 14.94 11.89 14.99
CA ALA A 151 15.37 12.21 13.65
C ALA A 151 14.33 13.11 12.98
N PHE A 152 14.80 14.17 12.34
CA PHE A 152 13.97 15.06 11.52
C PHE A 152 14.25 14.80 10.04
N ASN A 153 13.20 14.67 9.24
CA ASN A 153 13.26 14.51 7.79
C ASN A 153 14.07 13.30 7.31
N ALA A 154 13.92 12.17 8.02
CA ALA A 154 14.51 10.89 7.61
C ALA A 154 13.79 10.30 6.38
N GLY A 155 14.45 9.34 5.74
CA GLY A 155 13.95 8.65 4.54
C GLY A 155 14.29 9.35 3.23
N LEU A 156 13.53 9.04 2.17
CA LEU A 156 13.69 9.61 0.84
C LEU A 156 13.26 11.08 0.86
N SER A 157 14.22 11.98 1.08
CA SER A 157 14.01 13.42 1.11
C SER A 157 14.37 14.10 -0.21
N HIS A 158 15.18 13.47 -1.06
CA HIS A 158 15.61 13.96 -2.37
C HIS A 158 15.79 12.79 -3.35
N SER A 159 15.41 12.97 -4.61
CA SER A 159 15.62 11.96 -5.66
C SER A 159 16.91 12.21 -6.43
N ILE A 160 17.55 11.13 -6.90
CA ILE A 160 18.64 11.22 -7.88
C ILE A 160 18.16 11.52 -9.31
N LYS A 161 16.85 11.45 -9.57
CA LYS A 161 16.26 11.75 -10.87
C LYS A 161 16.02 13.25 -11.02
N ASP A 162 16.26 13.78 -12.22
CA ASP A 162 15.92 15.17 -12.52
C ASP A 162 14.42 15.46 -12.37
N GLY A 163 14.08 16.73 -12.21
CA GLY A 163 12.69 17.19 -12.11
C GLY A 163 12.23 17.38 -10.68
N SER A 164 10.93 17.18 -10.43
CA SER A 164 10.33 17.44 -9.12
C SER A 164 9.15 16.52 -8.83
N PHE A 165 8.93 16.25 -7.55
CA PHE A 165 7.90 15.36 -7.05
C PHE A 165 6.97 16.16 -6.13
N ILE A 166 5.74 16.41 -6.57
CA ILE A 166 4.77 17.17 -5.79
C ILE A 166 4.15 16.23 -4.77
N THR A 167 4.36 16.51 -3.48
CA THR A 167 3.75 15.76 -2.39
C THR A 167 2.98 16.69 -1.47
N GLY A 168 1.88 16.22 -0.88
CA GLY A 168 1.10 17.01 0.04
C GLY A 168 0.58 16.24 1.24
N ASP A 169 0.62 16.87 2.41
CA ASP A 169 0.20 16.24 3.66
C ASP A 169 -1.23 16.68 4.03
N LEU A 170 -2.11 15.69 4.09
CA LEU A 170 -3.48 15.79 4.57
C LEU A 170 -3.53 15.41 6.06
N CYS A 171 -2.85 16.21 6.89
CA CYS A 171 -2.89 16.07 8.35
C CYS A 171 -4.31 16.34 8.89
N PRO A 172 -4.66 15.87 10.10
CA PRO A 172 -5.96 16.14 10.70
C PRO A 172 -6.25 17.63 10.74
N SER A 173 -7.36 18.04 10.12
CA SER A 173 -7.75 19.45 9.99
C SER A 173 -9.24 19.58 10.25
N ARG A 174 -9.71 20.76 10.64
CA ARG A 174 -11.15 21.11 10.62
C ARG A 174 -11.51 21.97 9.41
N LYS A 175 -10.51 22.41 8.65
CA LYS A 175 -10.67 23.25 7.48
C LYS A 175 -10.86 22.37 6.23
N PRO A 176 -11.65 22.82 5.24
CA PRO A 176 -11.81 22.08 4.00
C PRO A 176 -10.48 21.92 3.27
N LEU A 177 -10.45 20.95 2.35
CA LEU A 177 -9.38 20.84 1.36
C LEU A 177 -9.24 22.16 0.58
N ASP A 178 -8.01 22.61 0.38
CA ASP A 178 -7.68 23.72 -0.49
C ASP A 178 -7.79 23.25 -1.96
N ARG A 179 -9.02 23.27 -2.48
CA ARG A 179 -9.32 22.85 -3.86
C ARG A 179 -8.70 23.78 -4.90
N ASP A 180 -8.52 25.06 -4.57
CA ASP A 180 -7.93 26.05 -5.47
C ASP A 180 -6.50 25.67 -5.86
N LEU A 181 -5.70 25.20 -4.88
CA LEU A 181 -4.37 24.67 -5.18
C LEU A 181 -4.42 23.52 -6.18
N LEU A 182 -5.39 22.62 -6.05
CA LEU A 182 -5.50 21.45 -6.91
C LEU A 182 -6.02 21.81 -8.30
N GLU A 183 -6.85 22.84 -8.42
CA GLU A 183 -7.16 23.45 -9.72
C GLU A 183 -5.91 24.06 -10.37
N VAL A 184 -5.01 24.66 -9.60
CA VAL A 184 -3.70 25.10 -10.12
C VAL A 184 -2.88 23.92 -10.63
N LEU A 185 -2.82 22.79 -9.90
CA LEU A 185 -2.09 21.60 -10.37
C LEU A 185 -2.63 21.08 -11.71
N LYS A 186 -3.94 21.14 -11.94
CA LYS A 186 -4.56 20.73 -13.21
C LYS A 186 -4.10 21.56 -14.41
N THR A 187 -3.63 22.79 -14.19
CA THR A 187 -3.07 23.64 -15.25
C THR A 187 -1.70 23.17 -15.75
N ILE A 188 -0.99 22.32 -14.99
CA ILE A 188 0.30 21.76 -15.38
C ILE A 188 0.12 20.79 -16.55
N GLY A 189 -0.96 20.02 -16.55
CA GLY A 189 -1.30 19.07 -17.61
C GLY A 189 -2.30 18.02 -17.15
N SER A 190 -2.78 17.21 -18.10
CA SER A 190 -3.57 16.01 -17.79
C SER A 190 -2.75 15.03 -16.96
N ARG A 191 -3.40 14.34 -16.02
CA ARG A 191 -2.78 13.34 -15.14
C ARG A 191 -1.57 13.90 -14.39
N THR A 192 -1.67 15.13 -13.90
CA THR A 192 -0.58 15.74 -13.15
C THR A 192 -0.25 14.87 -11.93
N PRO A 193 1.00 14.37 -11.79
CA PRO A 193 1.35 13.46 -10.72
C PRO A 193 1.44 14.20 -9.39
N VAL A 194 0.76 13.65 -8.38
CA VAL A 194 0.78 14.16 -7.01
C VAL A 194 0.72 13.01 -6.01
N ALA A 195 1.58 13.04 -4.99
CA ALA A 195 1.50 12.10 -3.88
C ALA A 195 0.82 12.77 -2.68
N LEU A 196 -0.28 12.20 -2.19
CA LEU A 196 -1.00 12.76 -1.04
C LEU A 196 -0.82 11.85 0.17
N ALA A 197 -0.08 12.33 1.17
CA ALA A 197 0.11 11.69 2.46
C ALA A 197 -1.11 11.94 3.33
N ILE A 198 -1.95 10.92 3.50
CA ILE A 198 -3.26 11.06 4.13
C ILE A 198 -3.30 10.46 5.52
N SER A 199 -3.81 11.23 6.47
CA SER A 199 -4.08 10.73 7.82
C SER A 199 -5.48 10.13 7.92
N GLY A 200 -5.63 9.09 8.73
CA GLY A 200 -6.91 8.42 8.96
C GLY A 200 -7.99 9.37 9.50
N LEU A 201 -7.63 10.24 10.44
CA LEU A 201 -8.54 11.26 10.97
C LEU A 201 -8.92 12.35 9.98
N TRP A 202 -8.04 12.71 9.02
CA TRP A 202 -8.43 13.62 7.94
C TRP A 202 -9.48 12.94 7.06
N LEU A 203 -9.22 11.73 6.57
CA LEU A 203 -10.14 11.00 5.69
C LEU A 203 -11.51 10.83 6.38
N THR A 204 -11.52 10.38 7.65
CA THR A 204 -12.74 10.21 8.46
C THR A 204 -13.62 11.45 8.50
N ARG A 205 -13.01 12.64 8.56
CA ARG A 205 -13.73 13.92 8.65
C ARG A 205 -14.08 14.51 7.29
N HIS A 206 -13.25 14.26 6.29
CA HIS A 206 -13.27 14.93 4.99
C HIS A 206 -13.76 14.01 3.87
N GLY A 207 -14.74 13.15 4.13
CA GLY A 207 -15.22 12.18 3.14
C GLY A 207 -15.66 12.84 1.82
N ALA A 208 -16.37 13.98 1.86
CA ALA A 208 -16.74 14.71 0.64
C ALA A 208 -15.54 15.25 -0.16
N ASP A 209 -14.49 15.75 0.52
CA ASP A 209 -13.27 16.20 -0.14
C ASP A 209 -12.45 15.01 -0.67
N PHE A 210 -12.44 13.90 0.06
CA PHE A 210 -11.84 12.65 -0.41
C PHE A 210 -12.53 12.14 -1.68
N GLN A 211 -13.87 12.08 -1.71
CA GLN A 211 -14.60 11.71 -2.93
C GLN A 211 -14.30 12.66 -4.10
N TRP A 212 -14.17 13.97 -3.83
CA TRP A 212 -13.79 14.93 -4.86
C TRP A 212 -12.38 14.65 -5.42
N LEU A 213 -11.40 14.32 -4.58
CA LEU A 213 -10.05 13.91 -5.01
C LEU A 213 -10.08 12.66 -5.87
N ARG A 214 -10.87 11.65 -5.46
CA ARG A 214 -11.05 10.42 -6.25
C ARG A 214 -11.62 10.71 -7.63
N GLU A 215 -12.57 11.64 -7.73
CA GLU A 215 -13.12 12.05 -9.02
C GLU A 215 -12.07 12.78 -9.89
N GLN A 216 -11.19 13.58 -9.29
CA GLN A 216 -10.06 14.17 -10.03
C GLN A 216 -9.11 13.08 -10.56
N ALA A 217 -8.88 12.00 -9.80
CA ALA A 217 -8.09 10.87 -10.26
C ALA A 217 -8.78 10.09 -11.39
N ARG A 218 -10.07 9.77 -11.24
CA ARG A 218 -10.86 9.01 -12.24
C ARG A 218 -11.03 9.74 -13.56
N SER A 219 -11.27 11.04 -13.51
CA SER A 219 -11.36 11.90 -14.70
C SER A 219 -10.02 12.10 -15.40
N GLY A 220 -8.91 11.65 -14.81
CA GLY A 220 -7.57 11.83 -15.33
C GLY A 220 -7.04 13.26 -15.19
N ALA A 221 -7.65 14.08 -14.35
CA ALA A 221 -7.16 15.42 -14.04
C ALA A 221 -5.87 15.35 -13.20
N LEU A 222 -5.85 14.47 -12.20
CA LEU A 222 -4.70 14.18 -11.35
C LEU A 222 -4.31 12.70 -11.45
N GLU A 223 -3.03 12.41 -11.26
CA GLU A 223 -2.55 11.05 -11.01
C GLU A 223 -2.09 10.98 -9.55
N ILE A 224 -2.97 10.47 -8.68
CA ILE A 224 -2.78 10.51 -7.23
C ILE A 224 -2.12 9.22 -6.74
N THR A 225 -0.99 9.34 -6.05
CA THR A 225 -0.41 8.28 -5.23
C THR A 225 -0.80 8.50 -3.76
N TRP A 226 -1.50 7.54 -3.15
CA TRP A 226 -1.91 7.62 -1.74
C TRP A 226 -0.82 7.16 -0.79
N VAL A 227 -0.20 8.10 -0.09
CA VAL A 227 0.87 7.86 0.88
C VAL A 227 0.24 7.74 2.28
N ASN A 228 0.72 6.79 3.09
CA ASN A 228 0.25 6.66 4.47
C ASN A 228 0.88 7.75 5.35
N HIS A 229 0.06 8.45 6.14
CA HIS A 229 0.52 9.53 7.04
C HIS A 229 0.11 9.33 8.49
N SER A 230 0.03 8.06 8.91
CA SER A 230 -0.49 7.63 10.22
C SER A 230 -1.98 7.92 10.41
N TYR A 231 -2.62 7.19 11.31
CA TYR A 231 -4.06 7.33 11.52
C TYR A 231 -4.38 8.62 12.28
N HIS A 232 -3.75 8.81 13.44
CA HIS A 232 -4.08 9.89 14.37
C HIS A 232 -3.26 11.16 14.14
N HIS A 233 -2.03 11.05 13.62
CA HIS A 233 -1.09 12.16 13.50
C HIS A 233 -1.05 13.03 14.78
N PRO A 234 -0.70 12.44 15.94
CA PRO A 234 -0.64 13.18 17.20
C PRO A 234 0.26 14.40 17.09
N TYR A 235 -0.13 15.51 17.69
CA TYR A 235 0.73 16.70 17.77
C TYR A 235 0.31 17.53 18.97
N VAL A 236 1.29 17.88 19.80
CA VAL A 236 1.11 18.78 20.95
C VAL A 236 2.02 20.00 20.77
N PRO A 237 1.46 21.20 20.57
CA PRO A 237 2.25 22.42 20.47
C PRO A 237 3.17 22.64 21.67
N GLY A 238 4.41 23.06 21.42
CA GLY A 238 5.41 23.35 22.46
C GLY A 238 6.07 22.12 23.10
N ARG A 239 5.62 20.90 22.79
CA ARG A 239 6.27 19.69 23.29
C ARG A 239 7.55 19.37 22.50
N PRO A 240 8.67 18.96 23.15
CA PRO A 240 9.89 18.54 22.47
C PRO A 240 9.64 17.42 21.47
N LEU A 241 10.30 17.46 20.31
CA LEU A 241 10.09 16.50 19.22
C LEU A 241 10.26 15.04 19.68
N ALA A 242 11.22 14.77 20.56
CA ALA A 242 11.48 13.45 21.13
C ALA A 242 10.31 12.81 21.89
N ASN A 243 9.28 13.60 22.25
CA ASN A 243 8.07 13.13 22.94
C ASN A 243 6.78 13.58 22.23
N ASN A 244 6.88 14.00 20.96
CA ASN A 244 5.80 14.55 20.16
C ASN A 244 5.56 13.66 18.95
N PHE A 245 4.51 13.94 18.16
CA PHE A 245 4.18 13.09 17.01
C PHE A 245 4.07 11.61 17.42
N LEU A 246 4.48 10.69 16.56
CA LEU A 246 4.43 9.26 16.85
C LEU A 246 5.45 8.82 17.92
N LEU A 247 6.32 9.72 18.38
CA LEU A 247 7.15 9.51 19.58
C LEU A 247 6.40 9.81 20.89
N THR A 248 5.14 10.25 20.82
CA THR A 248 4.29 10.38 21.99
C THR A 248 4.06 8.98 22.61
N PRO A 249 4.29 8.78 23.92
CA PRO A 249 4.02 7.49 24.56
C PRO A 249 2.58 7.04 24.39
N GLY A 250 2.38 5.74 24.16
CA GLY A 250 1.07 5.10 24.06
C GLY A 250 0.50 4.97 22.65
N PHE A 251 1.19 5.44 21.62
CA PHE A 251 0.82 5.17 20.23
C PHE A 251 1.42 3.84 19.75
N ASP A 252 0.58 3.00 19.13
CA ASP A 252 1.01 1.79 18.45
C ASP A 252 1.17 2.06 16.95
N ILE A 253 2.41 2.13 16.49
CA ILE A 253 2.76 2.37 15.09
C ILE A 253 2.10 1.37 14.13
N GLN A 254 1.86 0.12 14.55
CA GLN A 254 1.20 -0.86 13.69
C GLN A 254 -0.25 -0.48 13.45
N SER A 255 -1.01 -0.14 14.50
CA SER A 255 -2.37 0.37 14.33
C SER A 255 -2.41 1.65 13.47
N GLU A 256 -1.47 2.56 13.65
CA GLU A 256 -1.40 3.81 12.88
C GLU A 256 -1.25 3.57 11.37
N ILE A 257 -0.42 2.59 10.99
CA ILE A 257 -0.19 2.22 9.60
C ILE A 257 -1.41 1.47 9.06
N LEU A 258 -1.77 0.35 9.71
CA LEU A 258 -2.75 -0.59 9.17
C LEU A 258 -4.15 -0.01 9.12
N ASP A 259 -4.58 0.79 10.10
CA ASP A 259 -5.92 1.39 10.07
C ASP A 259 -6.03 2.48 9.01
N THR A 260 -4.96 3.21 8.71
CA THR A 260 -4.95 4.18 7.60
C THR A 260 -5.08 3.48 6.25
N GLU A 261 -4.32 2.39 6.04
CA GLU A 261 -4.41 1.59 4.82
C GLU A 261 -5.81 0.96 4.66
N ARG A 262 -6.36 0.38 5.74
CA ARG A 262 -7.72 -0.15 5.75
C ARG A 262 -8.75 0.90 5.40
N LEU A 263 -8.60 2.13 5.88
CA LEU A 263 -9.54 3.21 5.59
C LEU A 263 -9.51 3.61 4.12
N LEU A 264 -8.32 3.72 3.51
CA LEU A 264 -8.17 3.94 2.07
C LEU A 264 -8.87 2.85 1.25
N ILE A 265 -8.60 1.58 1.58
CA ILE A 265 -9.17 0.41 0.88
C ILE A 265 -10.69 0.35 1.06
N ALA A 266 -11.20 0.58 2.28
CA ALA A 266 -12.63 0.62 2.55
C ALA A 266 -13.34 1.68 1.71
N ASN A 267 -12.64 2.76 1.38
CA ASN A 267 -13.12 3.86 0.55
C ASN A 267 -12.65 3.75 -0.92
N GLY A 268 -12.24 2.55 -1.35
CA GLY A 268 -12.00 2.20 -2.73
C GLY A 268 -10.80 2.85 -3.37
N GLU A 269 -9.77 3.12 -2.59
CA GLU A 269 -8.45 3.54 -3.05
C GLU A 269 -7.38 2.52 -2.64
N THR A 270 -6.27 2.50 -3.36
CA THR A 270 -5.15 1.58 -3.12
C THR A 270 -4.03 2.31 -2.38
N PRO A 271 -3.63 1.88 -1.18
CA PRO A 271 -2.46 2.41 -0.48
C PRO A 271 -1.18 2.15 -1.28
N SER A 272 -0.31 3.15 -1.38
CA SER A 272 1.03 2.97 -1.94
C SER A 272 2.00 2.36 -0.94
N ILE A 273 3.20 2.02 -1.40
CA ILE A 273 4.31 1.56 -0.55
C ILE A 273 4.97 2.67 0.28
N PHE A 274 4.47 3.90 0.22
CA PHE A 274 5.12 5.04 0.86
C PHE A 274 4.46 5.40 2.20
N PHE A 275 5.30 5.74 3.16
CA PHE A 275 4.88 6.25 4.47
C PHE A 275 5.59 7.57 4.76
N ARG A 276 4.87 8.58 5.23
CA ARG A 276 5.45 9.84 5.72
C ARG A 276 5.14 10.01 7.20
N PHE A 277 6.18 10.18 8.00
CA PHE A 277 6.00 10.46 9.43
C PHE A 277 5.33 11.82 9.65
N PRO A 278 4.32 11.89 10.54
CA PRO A 278 3.81 13.15 11.08
C PRO A 278 4.93 14.11 11.49
N GLY A 279 4.89 15.34 10.97
CA GLY A 279 5.90 16.37 11.23
C GLY A 279 7.30 16.06 10.70
N LEU A 280 7.46 15.02 9.87
CA LEU A 280 8.76 14.47 9.44
C LEU A 280 9.62 13.99 10.63
N VAL A 281 8.99 13.61 11.75
CA VAL A 281 9.69 13.21 12.97
C VAL A 281 9.59 11.71 13.18
N SER A 282 10.74 11.06 13.35
CA SER A 282 10.85 9.64 13.67
C SER A 282 12.00 9.37 14.63
N ASP A 283 12.16 8.11 15.03
CA ASP A 283 13.38 7.59 15.65
C ASP A 283 13.74 6.25 14.99
N ALA A 284 14.83 5.62 15.42
CA ALA A 284 15.25 4.34 14.85
C ALA A 284 14.20 3.22 15.03
N ALA A 285 13.46 3.21 16.13
CA ALA A 285 12.45 2.18 16.39
C ALA A 285 11.26 2.31 15.43
N LEU A 286 10.77 3.54 15.21
CA LEU A 286 9.72 3.84 14.24
C LEU A 286 10.18 3.54 12.80
N MET A 287 11.39 3.95 12.42
CA MET A 287 11.94 3.65 11.10
C MET A 287 12.00 2.14 10.84
N GLN A 288 12.46 1.37 11.83
CA GLN A 288 12.50 -0.09 11.74
C GLN A 288 11.10 -0.71 11.70
N ALA A 289 10.12 -0.12 12.40
CA ALA A 289 8.74 -0.59 12.32
C ALA A 289 8.15 -0.45 10.91
N VAL A 290 8.31 0.72 10.30
CA VAL A 290 7.86 0.97 8.91
C VAL A 290 8.61 0.07 7.92
N ARG A 291 9.91 -0.18 8.13
CA ARG A 291 10.71 -1.10 7.32
C ARG A 291 10.14 -2.52 7.30
N ARG A 292 9.75 -3.05 8.48
CA ARG A 292 9.21 -4.41 8.61
C ARG A 292 7.89 -4.61 7.87
N ASP A 293 7.20 -3.51 7.58
CA ASP A 293 5.96 -3.50 6.81
C ASP A 293 6.21 -3.31 5.30
N HIS A 294 7.47 -3.38 4.85
CA HIS A 294 7.93 -3.20 3.47
C HIS A 294 7.52 -1.86 2.86
N LEU A 295 7.53 -0.81 3.68
CA LEU A 295 7.22 0.56 3.27
C LEU A 295 8.48 1.43 3.15
N VAL A 296 8.45 2.37 2.20
CA VAL A 296 9.50 3.36 1.97
C VAL A 296 9.14 4.65 2.69
N VAL A 297 10.01 5.10 3.60
CA VAL A 297 9.82 6.35 4.33
C VAL A 297 10.10 7.53 3.41
N LEU A 298 9.17 8.49 3.35
CA LEU A 298 9.31 9.74 2.63
C LEU A 298 9.67 10.90 3.56
N GLY A 299 10.75 11.59 3.21
CA GLY A 299 11.06 12.94 3.67
C GLY A 299 10.55 13.99 2.67
N ALA A 300 11.15 15.18 2.72
CA ALA A 300 10.96 16.26 1.77
C ALA A 300 12.20 17.18 1.67
N ASP A 301 12.49 17.71 0.48
CA ASP A 301 13.53 18.72 0.27
C ASP A 301 13.11 20.08 0.80
N GLY A 302 11.82 20.38 0.67
CA GLY A 302 11.31 21.70 0.93
C GLY A 302 9.92 21.68 1.51
N TRP A 303 9.84 22.04 2.79
CA TRP A 303 8.70 22.76 3.31
C TRP A 303 8.84 24.20 2.82
N LEU A 304 8.11 24.57 1.76
CA LEU A 304 8.40 25.75 0.92
C LEU A 304 8.60 27.08 1.66
N VAL A 305 7.97 27.27 2.83
CA VAL A 305 8.12 28.48 3.64
C VAL A 305 9.52 28.58 4.29
N PHE A 306 10.19 27.44 4.51
CA PHE A 306 11.43 27.34 5.28
C PHE A 306 12.63 26.84 4.47
N ALA A 307 12.46 26.57 3.18
CA ALA A 307 13.46 25.86 2.37
C ALA A 307 14.27 26.79 1.43
N PRO A 308 15.55 26.45 1.14
CA PRO A 308 16.31 27.08 0.08
C PRO A 308 15.72 26.79 -1.32
N PRO A 309 16.19 27.45 -2.40
CA PRO A 309 15.70 27.20 -3.76
C PRO A 309 15.75 25.71 -4.15
N LEU A 310 14.64 25.21 -4.69
CA LEU A 310 14.51 23.81 -5.08
C LEU A 310 15.45 23.46 -6.25
N ARG A 311 16.01 22.25 -6.21
CA ARG A 311 16.95 21.70 -7.20
C ARG A 311 16.31 20.50 -7.91
N PRO A 312 16.78 20.12 -9.12
CA PRO A 312 16.35 18.87 -9.75
C PRO A 312 16.47 17.71 -8.76
N GLY A 313 15.46 16.83 -8.72
CA GLY A 313 15.31 15.79 -7.69
C GLY A 313 14.42 16.18 -6.51
N ALA A 314 13.98 17.44 -6.44
CA ALA A 314 13.25 17.96 -5.30
C ALA A 314 11.95 17.19 -4.99
N ILE A 315 11.80 16.76 -3.75
CA ILE A 315 10.52 16.29 -3.18
C ILE A 315 9.87 17.45 -2.44
N LEU A 316 8.85 18.04 -3.07
CA LEU A 316 8.15 19.21 -2.54
C LEU A 316 7.09 18.78 -1.54
N LEU A 317 7.03 19.45 -0.39
CA LEU A 317 5.96 19.29 0.59
C LEU A 317 5.08 20.55 0.63
N ILE A 318 3.77 20.34 0.48
CA ILE A 318 2.70 21.33 0.67
C ILE A 318 1.65 20.76 1.64
N HIS A 319 0.85 21.61 2.29
CA HIS A 319 -0.27 21.15 3.12
C HIS A 319 -1.62 21.65 2.55
N PRO A 320 -2.23 20.92 1.61
CA PRO A 320 -3.53 21.28 1.03
C PRO A 320 -4.71 21.07 1.99
N ASN A 321 -4.48 20.75 3.27
CA ASN A 321 -5.52 20.55 4.28
C ASN A 321 -6.14 21.85 4.85
N GLY A 322 -5.90 22.99 4.18
CA GLY A 322 -6.40 24.31 4.57
C GLY A 322 -5.59 25.03 5.66
N ASN A 323 -4.51 24.43 6.19
CA ASN A 323 -3.75 25.04 7.29
C ASN A 323 -2.57 25.91 6.86
N GLU A 324 -2.11 25.83 5.61
CA GLU A 324 -0.83 26.43 5.17
C GLU A 324 -0.95 27.42 3.99
N HIS A 325 -1.91 28.35 4.04
CA HIS A 325 -2.12 29.30 2.93
C HIS A 325 -0.85 30.05 2.43
N PRO A 326 0.10 30.50 3.28
CA PRO A 326 1.32 31.13 2.80
C PRO A 326 2.20 30.21 1.93
N GLY A 327 2.35 28.95 2.33
CA GLY A 327 3.13 27.95 1.58
C GLY A 327 2.51 27.66 0.22
N LEU A 328 1.18 27.56 0.17
CA LEU A 328 0.43 27.34 -1.07
C LEU A 328 0.56 28.52 -2.04
N ARG A 329 0.42 29.77 -1.56
CA ARG A 329 0.64 30.95 -2.41
C ARG A 329 2.07 31.03 -2.96
N LEU A 330 3.06 30.63 -2.15
CA LEU A 330 4.44 30.58 -2.61
C LEU A 330 4.64 29.49 -3.67
N PHE A 331 4.05 28.31 -3.50
CA PHE A 331 4.05 27.26 -4.50
C PHE A 331 3.53 27.75 -5.85
N VAL A 332 2.33 28.33 -5.87
CA VAL A 332 1.70 28.86 -7.10
C VAL A 332 2.61 29.91 -7.76
N LYS A 333 3.14 30.84 -6.97
CA LYS A 333 4.08 31.87 -7.49
C LYS A 333 5.36 31.28 -8.08
N LEU A 334 5.90 30.20 -7.51
CA LEU A 334 7.09 29.53 -8.03
C LEU A 334 6.76 28.74 -9.30
N LEU A 335 5.59 28.11 -9.35
CA LEU A 335 5.08 27.40 -10.52
C LEU A 335 4.91 28.36 -11.71
N ASP A 336 4.22 29.48 -11.51
CA ASP A 336 3.95 30.49 -12.55
C ASP A 336 5.23 31.10 -13.11
N LYS A 337 6.24 31.27 -12.26
CA LYS A 337 7.56 31.80 -12.66
C LYS A 337 8.48 30.75 -13.30
N GLY A 338 8.02 29.51 -13.45
CA GLY A 338 8.84 28.42 -13.98
C GLY A 338 10.06 28.10 -13.11
N ARG A 339 9.98 28.39 -11.80
CA ARG A 339 11.10 28.21 -10.85
C ARG A 339 11.08 26.86 -10.14
N LEU A 340 10.08 26.03 -10.42
CA LEU A 340 10.04 24.64 -9.99
C LEU A 340 10.77 23.77 -11.03
N PRO A 341 11.72 22.92 -10.61
CA PRO A 341 12.38 21.99 -11.53
C PRO A 341 11.35 21.11 -12.26
N ARG A 342 11.55 20.91 -13.56
CA ARG A 342 10.67 20.10 -14.42
C ARG A 342 11.45 18.93 -15.01
N PRO A 343 10.79 17.83 -15.41
CA PRO A 343 9.34 17.59 -15.36
C PRO A 343 8.84 17.29 -13.95
N PHE A 344 7.51 17.39 -13.74
CA PHE A 344 6.88 16.82 -12.55
C PHE A 344 6.71 15.31 -12.75
N ARG A 345 7.13 14.51 -11.76
CA ARG A 345 7.21 13.05 -11.84
C ARG A 345 6.38 12.39 -10.75
N ARG A 346 6.08 11.10 -10.95
CA ARG A 346 5.41 10.26 -9.95
C ARG A 346 6.39 9.97 -8.82
N ILE A 347 5.92 9.97 -7.58
CA ILE A 347 6.78 9.65 -6.43
C ILE A 347 7.40 8.25 -6.53
N ASN A 348 6.72 7.33 -7.22
CA ASN A 348 7.22 6.01 -7.56
C ASN A 348 8.49 6.02 -8.39
N ASP A 349 8.88 7.12 -9.05
CA ASP A 349 10.12 7.24 -9.82
C ASP A 349 11.29 7.77 -8.98
N ALA A 350 11.02 8.23 -7.74
CA ALA A 350 11.99 8.94 -6.92
C ALA A 350 13.11 8.06 -6.31
N PRO A 351 12.81 6.88 -5.73
CA PRO A 351 13.85 5.90 -5.33
C PRO A 351 14.68 5.42 -6.52
#